data_AF-A0AAI9T749-F1
#
_entry.id   AF-A0AAI9T749-F1
#
_cell.length_a   1.000
_cell.length_b   1.000
_cell.length_c   1.000
_cell.angle_alpha   90.00
_cell.angle_beta   90.00
_cell.angle_gamma   90.00
#
_symmetry.space_group_name_H-M   'P 1'
#
loop_
_entity.id
_entity.type
_entity.pdbx_description
1 polymer ?
#
loop_
_entity_poly.entity_id
_entity_poly.type
_entity_poly.pdbx_seq_one_letter_code
_entity_poly.pdbx_strand_id
1 'polypeptide(L)'
;MASSYASLNFDGQMRVDANHAGNPQYAPNSFVNKFRPDTAEAPYQLADSTVSRKSHFWHEGSLSEYEQTRALYEEVMNDKAREHLHSNTASALKKVDYPVIQMKYLAQLFKVSHEYAKAVYDLLPEKSFSFDEVEEISRGAEKMDKEDKFCPSAKTDKLVGKCPSQKVYNA
;
A
#
# COMPACT_ATOMS: atom_id res chain seq x y z
N MET A 1 -36.06 6.76 24.54
CA MET A 1 -35.76 8.13 24.08
C MET A 1 -34.52 8.05 23.20
N ALA A 2 -34.67 8.23 21.88
CA ALA A 2 -33.50 8.27 21.00
C ALA A 2 -32.75 9.58 21.29
N SER A 3 -31.47 9.47 21.67
CA SER A 3 -30.63 10.65 21.89
C SER A 3 -30.58 11.48 20.60
N SER A 4 -30.91 12.77 20.69
CA SER A 4 -30.86 13.68 19.55
C SER A 4 -29.42 13.80 19.04
N TYR A 5 -29.19 13.37 17.80
CA TYR A 5 -27.91 13.56 17.12
C TYR A 5 -27.85 15.01 16.62
N ALA A 6 -27.10 15.86 17.32
CA ALA A 6 -27.03 17.30 17.05
C ALA A 6 -25.76 17.67 16.29
N SER A 7 -25.65 17.22 15.03
CA SER A 7 -24.64 17.75 14.10
C SER A 7 -24.85 19.26 13.85
N LEU A 8 -23.88 19.93 13.23
CA LEU A 8 -24.02 21.31 12.75
C LEU A 8 -24.62 21.38 11.33
N ASN A 9 -25.06 20.25 10.76
CA ASN A 9 -25.51 20.19 9.38
C ASN A 9 -26.99 20.51 9.28
N PHE A 10 -27.34 21.65 8.67
CA PHE A 10 -28.72 22.04 8.44
C PHE A 10 -29.19 21.67 7.04
N ASP A 11 -30.51 21.58 6.88
CA ASP A 11 -31.20 21.37 5.62
C ASP A 11 -30.81 20.04 4.94
N GLY A 12 -30.63 20.04 3.63
CA GLY A 12 -30.52 18.84 2.79
C GLY A 12 -31.88 18.43 2.22
N GLN A 13 -31.88 17.91 1.00
CA GLN A 13 -33.12 17.42 0.38
C GLN A 13 -33.71 16.27 1.22
N MET A 14 -35.03 16.25 1.39
CA MET A 14 -35.76 15.27 2.22
C MET A 14 -35.40 15.29 3.71
N ARG A 15 -35.11 16.46 4.30
CA ARG A 15 -34.89 16.60 5.74
C ARG A 15 -36.21 16.43 6.52
N VAL A 16 -36.31 15.38 7.34
CA VAL A 16 -37.55 14.98 8.05
C VAL A 16 -37.41 14.90 9.58
N ASP A 17 -36.29 15.35 10.14
CA ASP A 17 -35.93 15.23 11.58
C ASP A 17 -36.12 16.53 12.37
N ALA A 18 -36.99 17.43 11.89
CA ALA A 18 -37.20 18.80 12.41
C ALA A 18 -35.99 19.74 12.32
N ASN A 19 -34.93 19.37 11.58
CA ASN A 19 -33.83 20.25 11.18
C ASN A 19 -33.24 21.06 12.37
N HIS A 20 -32.93 20.34 13.45
CA HIS A 20 -32.38 20.87 14.71
C HIS A 20 -33.28 21.85 15.50
N ALA A 21 -34.56 22.00 15.17
CA ALA A 21 -35.60 22.61 16.00
C ALA A 21 -35.25 23.98 16.62
N GLY A 22 -34.60 24.86 15.84
CA GLY A 22 -34.25 26.22 16.29
C GLY A 22 -32.95 26.32 17.10
N ASN A 23 -32.16 25.25 17.20
CA ASN A 23 -30.81 25.33 17.73
C ASN A 23 -29.96 26.33 16.92
N PRO A 24 -29.02 27.06 17.56
CA PRO A 24 -28.08 27.92 16.86
C PRO A 24 -27.37 27.18 15.72
N GLN A 25 -27.34 27.83 14.56
CA GLN A 25 -26.81 27.27 13.31
C GLN A 25 -25.29 27.46 13.14
N TYR A 26 -24.61 28.02 14.14
CA TYR A 26 -23.20 28.37 14.08
C TYR A 26 -22.46 27.96 15.35
N ALA A 27 -21.15 27.74 15.21
CA ALA A 27 -20.23 27.51 16.32
C ALA A 27 -18.89 28.22 16.03
N PRO A 28 -18.22 28.82 17.04
CA PRO A 28 -18.67 28.95 18.44
C PRO A 28 -19.85 29.93 18.59
N ASN A 29 -20.69 29.73 19.62
CA ASN A 29 -21.77 30.64 20.01
C ASN A 29 -21.85 30.77 21.55
N SER A 30 -22.54 31.80 22.05
CA SER A 30 -22.61 32.09 23.49
C SER A 30 -23.64 31.25 24.26
N PHE A 31 -24.32 30.30 23.63
CA PHE A 31 -25.44 29.56 24.24
C PHE A 31 -25.08 28.11 24.59
N VAL A 32 -24.36 27.39 23.72
CA VAL A 32 -24.03 25.97 23.92
C VAL A 32 -22.68 25.62 23.28
N ASN A 33 -21.81 24.92 24.02
CA ASN A 33 -20.63 24.26 23.47
C ASN A 33 -20.98 22.83 23.01
N LYS A 34 -20.97 22.59 21.69
CA LYS A 34 -21.31 21.29 21.10
C LYS A 34 -20.10 20.37 20.89
N PHE A 35 -18.87 20.85 21.07
CA PHE A 35 -17.66 20.07 20.81
C PHE A 35 -17.21 19.29 22.05
N ARG A 36 -16.83 18.03 21.83
CA ARG A 36 -16.38 17.09 22.86
C ARG A 36 -14.85 16.96 22.86
N PRO A 37 -14.12 17.67 23.73
CA PRO A 37 -12.66 17.54 23.80
C PRO A 37 -12.21 16.16 24.30
N ASP A 38 -13.08 15.44 25.02
CA ASP A 38 -12.86 14.08 25.50
C ASP A 38 -12.86 13.03 24.38
N THR A 39 -13.29 13.40 23.17
CA THR A 39 -13.22 12.55 21.97
C THR A 39 -12.16 13.04 20.98
N ALA A 40 -11.16 13.81 21.43
CA ALA A 40 -10.06 14.24 20.58
C ALA A 40 -9.29 13.03 20.01
N GLU A 41 -8.93 13.10 18.73
CA GLU A 41 -8.16 12.05 18.06
C GLU A 41 -6.75 11.94 18.66
N ALA A 42 -6.16 10.75 18.60
CA ALA A 42 -4.79 10.56 19.05
C ALA A 42 -3.84 11.29 18.08
N PRO A 43 -2.99 12.21 18.57
CA PRO A 43 -2.05 12.92 17.70
C PRO A 43 -0.99 11.96 17.17
N TYR A 44 -0.58 12.14 15.93
CA TYR A 44 0.43 11.32 15.26
C TYR A 44 1.57 12.20 14.74
N GLN A 45 2.80 11.92 15.18
CA GLN A 45 3.96 12.66 14.72
C GLN A 45 4.52 12.00 13.47
N LEU A 46 4.53 12.72 12.35
CA LEU A 46 5.16 12.27 11.10
C LEU A 46 6.68 12.41 11.17
N ALA A 47 7.40 11.51 10.48
CA ALA A 47 8.86 11.55 10.43
C ALA A 47 9.42 12.67 9.52
N ASP A 48 8.64 13.10 8.51
CA ASP A 48 9.03 14.16 7.57
C ASP A 48 8.16 15.41 7.78
N SER A 49 8.79 16.58 7.70
CA SER A 49 8.14 17.89 7.71
C SER A 49 7.71 18.36 6.32
N THR A 50 8.04 17.61 5.27
CA THR A 50 7.80 17.97 3.86
C THR A 50 6.75 17.06 3.24
N VAL A 51 5.73 17.65 2.59
CA VAL A 51 4.75 16.91 1.78
C VAL A 51 5.20 16.97 0.32
N SER A 52 5.53 15.83 -0.28
CA SER A 52 6.06 15.75 -1.65
C SER A 52 5.56 14.51 -2.40
N ARG A 53 6.02 14.34 -3.65
CA ARG A 53 5.82 13.11 -4.45
C ARG A 53 6.93 12.07 -4.26
N LYS A 54 7.92 12.36 -3.42
CA LYS A 54 8.91 11.35 -3.04
C LYS A 54 8.19 10.25 -2.29
N SER A 55 8.54 9.00 -2.57
CA SER A 55 7.99 7.89 -1.84
C SER A 55 8.43 7.94 -0.39
N HIS A 56 7.47 7.64 0.48
CA HIS A 56 7.69 7.40 1.89
C HIS A 56 7.24 5.99 2.28
N PHE A 57 6.94 5.11 1.31
CA PHE A 57 6.51 3.75 1.62
C PHE A 57 7.70 2.93 2.15
N TRP A 58 7.50 2.27 3.30
CA TRP A 58 8.58 1.60 4.01
C TRP A 58 9.27 0.51 3.20
N HIS A 59 8.51 -0.20 2.36
CA HIS A 59 8.98 -1.35 1.59
C HIS A 59 9.37 -0.99 0.14
N GLU A 60 8.92 0.16 -0.39
CA GLU A 60 9.10 0.47 -1.80
C GLU A 60 10.58 0.53 -2.21
N GLY A 61 10.93 -0.15 -3.31
CA GLY A 61 12.31 -0.17 -3.79
C GLY A 61 13.24 -1.06 -2.95
N SER A 62 12.70 -1.89 -2.06
CA SER A 62 13.47 -2.72 -1.14
C SER A 62 13.16 -4.21 -1.31
N LEU A 63 14.11 -5.06 -0.89
CA LEU A 63 13.96 -6.52 -0.92
C LEU A 63 12.86 -7.04 0.02
N SER A 64 12.41 -6.22 0.98
CA SER A 64 11.36 -6.63 1.91
C SER A 64 9.98 -6.79 1.26
N GLU A 65 9.77 -6.20 0.06
CA GLU A 65 8.56 -6.41 -0.77
C GLU A 65 8.33 -7.90 -1.10
N TYR A 66 9.39 -8.70 -1.15
CA TYR A 66 9.29 -10.11 -1.54
C TYR A 66 9.16 -11.07 -0.34
N GLU A 67 9.35 -10.60 0.89
CA GLU A 67 9.41 -11.46 2.08
C GLU A 67 8.10 -12.22 2.31
N GLN A 68 6.96 -11.53 2.26
CA GLN A 68 5.66 -12.18 2.47
C GLN A 68 5.30 -13.15 1.34
N THR A 69 5.57 -12.76 0.09
CA THR A 69 5.32 -13.63 -1.07
C THR A 69 6.22 -14.86 -1.06
N ARG A 70 7.48 -14.71 -0.61
CA ARG A 70 8.40 -15.82 -0.43
C ARG A 70 7.90 -16.78 0.65
N ALA A 71 7.51 -16.28 1.82
CA ALA A 71 6.94 -17.10 2.87
C ALA A 71 5.68 -17.85 2.41
N LEU A 72 4.80 -17.19 1.64
CA LEU A 72 3.64 -17.85 1.04
C LEU A 72 4.04 -19.01 0.12
N TYR A 73 5.03 -18.80 -0.74
CA TYR A 73 5.47 -19.80 -1.72
C TYR A 73 6.23 -20.97 -1.08
N GLU A 74 7.14 -20.68 -0.16
CA GLU A 74 8.07 -21.65 0.43
C GLU A 74 7.45 -22.38 1.63
N GLU A 75 6.74 -21.67 2.50
CA GLU A 75 6.30 -22.22 3.79
C GLU A 75 4.82 -22.64 3.79
N VAL A 76 3.96 -21.94 3.05
CA VAL A 76 2.51 -22.13 3.12
C VAL A 76 1.98 -23.03 2.00
N MET A 77 2.50 -22.87 0.77
CA MET A 77 2.06 -23.68 -0.36
C MET A 77 2.61 -25.11 -0.30
N ASN A 78 1.77 -26.07 -0.67
CA ASN A 78 2.22 -27.44 -0.97
C ASN A 78 2.58 -27.58 -2.46
N ASP A 79 3.12 -28.73 -2.85
CA ASP A 79 3.59 -28.97 -4.22
C ASP A 79 2.49 -28.78 -5.26
N LYS A 80 1.27 -29.27 -4.98
CA LYS A 80 0.13 -29.10 -5.88
C LYS A 80 -0.27 -27.63 -6.05
N ALA A 81 -0.25 -26.86 -4.96
CA ALA A 81 -0.52 -25.43 -5.02
C ALA A 81 0.55 -24.68 -5.82
N ARG A 82 1.83 -25.05 -5.68
CA ARG A 82 2.94 -24.50 -6.49
C ARG A 82 2.78 -24.86 -7.97
N GLU A 83 2.48 -26.10 -8.31
CA GLU A 83 2.25 -26.53 -9.70
C GLU A 83 1.09 -25.75 -10.35
N HIS A 84 -0.02 -25.60 -9.62
CA HIS A 84 -1.14 -24.78 -10.07
C HIS A 84 -0.75 -23.31 -10.23
N LEU A 85 0.05 -22.76 -9.31
CA LEU A 85 0.55 -21.40 -9.41
C LEU A 85 1.40 -21.23 -10.68
N HIS A 86 2.37 -22.11 -10.90
CA HIS A 86 3.27 -22.07 -12.06
C HIS A 86 2.50 -22.13 -13.39
N SER A 87 1.57 -23.09 -13.50
CA SER A 87 0.77 -23.28 -14.72
C SER A 87 -0.18 -22.10 -14.99
N ASN A 88 -0.84 -21.56 -13.97
CA ASN A 88 -1.69 -20.39 -14.10
C ASN A 88 -0.89 -19.15 -14.51
N THR A 89 0.26 -18.91 -13.86
CA THR A 89 1.14 -17.79 -14.18
C THR A 89 1.67 -17.89 -15.60
N ALA A 90 2.18 -19.06 -16.02
CA ALA A 90 2.67 -19.26 -17.38
C ALA A 90 1.56 -19.11 -18.44
N SER A 91 0.34 -19.58 -18.13
CA SER A 91 -0.83 -19.45 -19.02
C SER A 91 -1.24 -18.00 -19.26
N ALA A 92 -1.04 -17.11 -18.28
CA ALA A 92 -1.21 -15.68 -18.45
C ALA A 92 -0.02 -15.05 -19.17
N LEU A 93 1.21 -15.37 -18.75
CA LEU A 93 2.42 -14.74 -19.23
C LEU A 93 2.69 -15.02 -20.72
N LYS A 94 2.32 -16.21 -21.23
CA LYS A 94 2.44 -16.56 -22.66
C LYS A 94 1.59 -15.69 -23.59
N LYS A 95 0.60 -14.95 -23.07
CA LYS A 95 -0.25 -14.03 -23.85
C LYS A 95 0.37 -12.63 -23.98
N VAL A 96 1.52 -12.40 -23.34
CA VAL A 96 2.23 -11.13 -23.38
C VAL A 96 3.16 -11.13 -24.58
N ASP A 97 2.92 -10.25 -25.55
CA ASP A 97 3.67 -10.21 -26.80
C ASP A 97 5.09 -9.63 -26.65
N TYR A 98 5.34 -8.86 -25.59
CA TYR A 98 6.60 -8.14 -25.39
C TYR A 98 7.55 -8.94 -24.47
N PRO A 99 8.68 -9.47 -24.98
CA PRO A 99 9.64 -10.23 -24.18
C PRO A 99 10.18 -9.47 -22.97
N VAL A 100 10.34 -8.15 -23.11
CA VAL A 100 10.78 -7.29 -21.99
C VAL A 100 9.81 -7.36 -20.81
N ILE A 101 8.50 -7.43 -21.04
CA ILE A 101 7.52 -7.54 -19.95
C ILE A 101 7.63 -8.92 -19.30
N GLN A 102 7.79 -9.98 -20.10
CA GLN A 102 7.98 -11.33 -19.58
C GLN A 102 9.25 -11.45 -18.71
N MET A 103 10.39 -10.94 -19.20
CA MET A 103 11.65 -10.91 -18.45
C MET A 103 11.53 -10.12 -17.15
N LYS A 104 10.95 -8.91 -17.20
CA LYS A 104 10.74 -8.07 -16.02
C LYS A 104 9.89 -8.79 -14.97
N TYR A 105 8.81 -9.45 -15.39
CA TYR A 105 7.96 -10.20 -14.47
C TYR A 105 8.68 -11.41 -13.87
N LEU A 106 9.39 -12.20 -14.69
CA LEU A 106 10.18 -13.33 -14.19
C LEU A 106 11.30 -12.89 -13.25
N ALA A 107 11.90 -11.72 -13.46
CA ALA A 107 12.89 -11.13 -12.55
C ALA A 107 12.27 -10.79 -11.19
N GLN A 108 11.00 -10.35 -11.14
CA GLN A 108 10.26 -10.21 -9.87
C GLN A 108 10.04 -11.57 -9.19
N LEU A 109 9.65 -12.60 -9.95
CA LEU A 109 9.49 -13.95 -9.40
C LEU A 109 10.82 -14.51 -8.88
N PHE A 110 11.93 -14.18 -9.54
CA PHE A 110 13.27 -14.64 -9.13
C PHE A 110 13.64 -14.07 -7.76
N LYS A 111 13.26 -12.81 -7.50
CA LYS A 111 13.40 -12.20 -6.18
C LYS A 111 12.53 -12.88 -5.12
N VAL A 112 11.39 -13.45 -5.50
CA VAL A 112 10.58 -14.29 -4.59
C VAL A 112 11.31 -15.61 -4.34
N SER A 113 11.52 -16.41 -5.38
CA SER A 113 12.24 -17.68 -5.32
C SER A 113 12.78 -18.06 -6.70
N HIS A 114 14.02 -18.52 -6.75
CA HIS A 114 14.66 -19.02 -7.98
C HIS A 114 13.83 -20.14 -8.62
N GLU A 115 13.33 -21.09 -7.82
CA GLU A 115 12.52 -22.21 -8.29
C GLU A 115 11.20 -21.72 -8.92
N TYR A 116 10.56 -20.73 -8.30
CA TYR A 116 9.31 -20.17 -8.83
C TYR A 116 9.52 -19.56 -10.22
N ALA A 117 10.53 -18.70 -10.37
CA ALA A 117 10.85 -18.09 -11.66
C ALA A 117 11.19 -19.14 -12.72
N LYS A 118 12.00 -20.13 -12.35
CA LYS A 118 12.46 -21.19 -13.26
C LYS A 118 11.30 -22.05 -13.75
N ALA A 119 10.41 -22.48 -12.85
CA ALA A 119 9.25 -23.29 -13.19
C ALA A 119 8.29 -22.56 -14.14
N VAL A 120 8.04 -21.27 -13.92
CA VAL A 120 7.21 -20.46 -14.84
C VAL A 120 7.90 -20.28 -16.19
N TYR A 121 9.20 -19.97 -16.21
CA TYR A 121 9.97 -19.83 -17.45
C TYR A 121 9.96 -21.11 -18.28
N ASP A 122 10.10 -22.27 -17.64
CA ASP A 122 10.15 -23.55 -18.35
C ASP A 122 8.82 -23.93 -19.01
N LEU A 123 7.70 -23.44 -18.48
CA LEU A 123 6.35 -23.61 -19.03
C LEU A 123 6.01 -22.63 -20.17
N LEU A 124 6.85 -21.63 -20.44
CA LEU A 124 6.63 -20.73 -21.57
C LEU A 124 6.88 -21.46 -22.91
N PRO A 125 5.97 -21.32 -23.89
CA PRO A 125 6.07 -22.05 -25.17
C PRO A 125 7.19 -21.51 -26.05
N GLU A 126 7.42 -20.20 -26.02
CA GLU A 126 8.48 -19.52 -26.77
C GLU A 126 9.42 -18.82 -25.79
N LYS A 127 10.72 -19.07 -25.94
CA LYS A 127 11.78 -18.52 -25.08
C LYS A 127 12.67 -17.63 -25.95
N SER A 128 12.23 -16.39 -26.14
CA SER A 128 12.97 -15.37 -26.90
C SER A 128 14.18 -14.80 -26.13
N PHE A 129 14.36 -15.21 -24.88
CA PHE A 129 15.44 -14.84 -23.98
C PHE A 129 15.86 -16.06 -23.14
N SER A 130 17.10 -16.04 -22.67
CA SER A 130 17.68 -17.02 -21.75
C SER A 130 17.26 -16.76 -20.30
N PHE A 131 17.34 -17.79 -19.46
CA PHE A 131 17.09 -17.62 -18.03
C PHE A 131 18.21 -16.81 -17.34
N ASP A 132 19.44 -16.86 -17.86
CA ASP A 132 20.56 -16.06 -17.36
C ASP A 132 20.30 -14.55 -17.51
N GLU A 133 19.63 -14.14 -18.59
CA GLU A 133 19.18 -12.75 -18.77
C GLU A 133 18.16 -12.34 -17.70
N VAL A 134 17.28 -13.27 -17.28
CA VAL A 134 16.33 -13.02 -16.19
C VAL A 134 17.07 -12.83 -14.87
N GLU A 135 18.07 -13.67 -14.58
CA GLU A 135 18.89 -13.54 -13.38
C GLU A 135 19.63 -12.20 -13.35
N GLU A 136 20.22 -11.78 -14.46
CA GLU A 136 20.93 -10.50 -14.52
C GLU A 136 19.98 -9.32 -14.28
N ILE A 137 18.83 -9.31 -14.95
CA ILE A 137 17.79 -8.28 -14.77
C ILE A 137 17.25 -8.30 -13.32
N SER A 138 17.22 -9.47 -12.68
CA SER A 138 16.75 -9.59 -11.30
C SER A 138 17.57 -8.76 -10.34
N ARG A 139 18.86 -8.52 -10.55
CA ARG A 139 19.75 -7.87 -9.57
C ARG A 139 19.22 -6.54 -9.03
N GLY A 140 18.52 -5.75 -9.85
CA GLY A 140 17.87 -4.49 -9.47
C GLY A 140 16.34 -4.48 -9.60
N ALA A 141 15.70 -5.65 -9.64
CA ALA A 141 14.26 -5.76 -9.90
C ALA A 141 13.39 -5.01 -8.88
N GLU A 142 13.85 -4.83 -7.63
CA GLU A 142 13.10 -4.11 -6.60
C GLU A 142 12.88 -2.62 -6.93
N LYS A 143 13.74 -2.03 -7.77
CA LYS A 143 13.64 -0.63 -8.22
C LYS A 143 13.20 -0.50 -9.67
N MET A 144 12.84 -1.61 -10.31
CA MET A 144 12.45 -1.61 -11.71
C MET A 144 11.24 -0.70 -11.95
N ASP A 145 11.30 0.10 -13.00
CA ASP A 145 10.27 1.09 -13.38
C ASP A 145 10.00 2.18 -12.32
N LYS A 146 10.88 2.33 -11.34
CA LYS A 146 10.88 3.45 -10.39
C LYS A 146 11.79 4.57 -10.90
N GLU A 147 11.32 5.81 -10.79
CA GLU A 147 12.17 6.98 -11.06
C GLU A 147 12.98 7.34 -9.82
N ASP A 148 14.31 7.40 -9.96
CA ASP A 148 15.24 7.72 -8.86
C ASP A 148 14.89 9.03 -8.14
N LYS A 149 14.33 10.01 -8.86
CA LYS A 149 13.89 11.29 -8.29
C LYS A 149 12.82 11.12 -7.21
N PHE A 150 11.98 10.10 -7.33
CA PHE A 150 10.88 9.82 -6.42
C PHE A 150 11.16 8.67 -5.47
N CYS A 151 12.26 7.94 -5.63
CA CYS A 151 12.64 6.89 -4.69
C CYS A 151 13.08 7.47 -3.33
N PRO A 152 12.86 6.73 -2.22
CA PRO A 152 13.44 7.07 -0.93
C PRO A 152 14.98 7.07 -1.05
N SER A 153 15.65 8.11 -0.56
CA SER A 153 17.12 8.22 -0.63
C SER A 153 17.79 8.32 0.74
N ALA A 154 17.03 8.72 1.77
CA ALA A 154 17.44 8.79 3.16
C ALA A 154 16.58 7.87 4.03
N LYS A 155 17.14 7.41 5.17
CA LYS A 155 16.39 6.59 6.14
C LYS A 155 15.20 7.33 6.78
N THR A 156 15.19 8.65 6.70
CA THR A 156 14.11 9.53 7.14
C THR A 156 12.96 9.62 6.14
N ASP A 157 13.16 9.23 4.88
CA ASP A 157 12.12 9.20 3.83
C ASP A 157 11.20 8.00 4.01
N LYS A 158 10.70 7.79 5.22
CA LYS A 158 9.83 6.68 5.58
C LYS A 158 8.62 7.22 6.30
N LEU A 159 7.46 6.71 5.95
CA LEU A 159 6.18 7.00 6.58
C LEU A 159 6.09 6.22 7.89
N VAL A 160 7.00 6.51 8.81
CA VAL A 160 6.93 6.06 10.19
C VAL A 160 6.46 7.25 10.98
N GLY A 161 5.21 7.28 11.37
CA GLY A 161 4.85 8.16 12.46
C GLY A 161 4.90 7.44 13.80
N LYS A 162 5.20 8.25 14.81
CA LYS A 162 5.38 7.82 16.19
C LYS A 162 4.32 8.50 17.03
N CYS A 163 3.98 7.86 18.15
CA CYS A 163 3.28 8.57 19.20
C CYS A 163 4.17 9.75 19.65
N PRO A 164 3.65 10.99 19.69
CA PRO A 164 4.41 12.14 20.15
C PRO A 164 5.02 11.89 21.54
N SER A 165 6.29 12.24 21.72
CA SER A 165 7.00 12.04 23.01
C SER A 165 6.52 12.99 24.10
N GLN A 166 5.87 14.09 23.73
CA GLN A 166 5.30 15.09 24.62
C GLN A 166 3.79 15.16 24.40
N LYS A 167 3.06 15.59 25.44
CA LYS A 167 1.63 15.87 25.31
C LYS A 167 1.42 16.97 24.27
N VAL A 168 0.65 16.66 23.23
CA VAL A 168 0.27 17.64 22.20
C VAL A 168 -0.90 18.49 22.68
N TYR A 169 -1.86 17.88 23.36
CA TYR A 169 -2.98 18.60 23.95
C TYR A 169 -2.63 19.08 25.35
N ASN A 170 -3.00 20.32 25.64
CA ASN A 170 -2.89 20.92 26.97
C ASN A 170 -3.79 20.17 27.96
N ALA A 171 -3.38 20.15 29.23
CA ALA A 171 -4.18 19.65 30.34
C ALA A 171 -5.26 20.67 30.74
#